data_AF-A0A2A6NGR7-F1
#
_entry.id   AF-A0A2A6NGR7-F1
#
_cell.length_a   1.000
_cell.length_b   1.000
_cell.length_c   1.000
_cell.angle_alpha   90.00
_cell.angle_beta   90.00
_cell.angle_gamma   90.00
#
_symmetry.space_group_name_H-M   'P 1'
#
loop_
_entity.id
_entity.type
_entity.pdbx_description
1 polymer ?
#
loop_
_entity_poly.entity_id
_entity_poly.type
_entity_poly.pdbx_seq_one_letter_code
_entity_poly.pdbx_strand_id
1 'polypeptide(L)'
;MRRRRCRRICCNPGICSGSRPIASTRSRTRPRSDGGHCRPIPSRTARTIKAAHRAAAMLPRAGHRRQHPSKRLSMTGTWLRVALFLIGSALAPAHAETVVLRGGTLYATADAAALPDAAIVITDGVISAVGKSGDVKLPSDARLIDCSGKTVVAGFWNSHVHFTEHVWHNAGEAPAAPLTQHMQEMLTRWGFTTVWDLGSDPRNTLPLRKRIAAGEVAGPTILLAGNVFPKGGHPVYLPPEIQLPEAATPEEAAKWARDWLTMGEDGIKLFTGAFMGDKPVINMDPAIAKAAVDVAHAQGRPVFAHPQNKIGVETVIAADVDVLAHTTPSERSYTDDQLARFKAQGTALIPTLSLFTTVVLDPNVTNRLVAATVNQLKQFSDNGGTVLFGTDVGFTKQYDTTQEVQLMHRALSERQVLASLTTNPARFFKAAKKGKVEPGFDADLVVLDGDPLSDVANLAKVSTTIRAGHVIYRKP
;
A
#
# COMPACT_ATOMS: atom_id res chain seq x y z
N MET A 1 -21.79 47.59 36.08
CA MET A 1 -20.65 47.66 37.04
C MET A 1 -19.95 46.29 37.10
N ARG A 2 -18.68 46.20 37.55
CA ARG A 2 -17.92 45.00 38.05
C ARG A 2 -18.14 43.67 37.28
N ARG A 3 -17.20 43.04 36.54
CA ARG A 3 -15.71 42.99 36.52
C ARG A 3 -15.07 42.28 37.73
N ARG A 4 -14.14 41.34 37.46
CA ARG A 4 -13.20 40.59 38.38
C ARG A 4 -13.78 39.28 38.99
N ARG A 5 -13.00 38.22 39.30
CA ARG A 5 -11.54 37.95 39.14
C ARG A 5 -11.20 36.44 39.23
N CYS A 6 -10.06 36.04 38.68
CA CYS A 6 -9.38 34.77 39.01
C CYS A 6 -8.77 34.79 40.44
N ARG A 7 -8.43 33.61 40.99
CA ARG A 7 -7.38 33.43 42.01
C ARG A 7 -6.45 32.28 41.63
N ARG A 8 -5.17 32.41 42.01
CA ARG A 8 -4.12 31.38 41.95
C ARG A 8 -4.08 30.60 43.27
N ILE A 9 -3.56 29.37 43.24
CA ILE A 9 -2.78 28.76 44.32
C ILE A 9 -1.56 28.08 43.68
N CYS A 10 -0.43 28.00 44.39
CA CYS A 10 0.85 27.45 43.90
C CYS A 10 1.48 26.50 44.94
N CYS A 11 2.50 25.73 44.50
CA CYS A 11 3.55 25.07 45.31
C CYS A 11 3.22 23.80 46.15
N ASN A 12 3.68 22.63 45.68
CA ASN A 12 4.83 21.83 46.17
C ASN A 12 5.50 22.18 47.54
N PRO A 13 6.34 21.29 48.16
CA PRO A 13 6.44 19.80 48.10
C PRO A 13 6.73 19.12 49.48
N GLY A 14 6.91 17.78 49.51
CA GLY A 14 7.50 17.00 50.64
C GLY A 14 7.01 15.53 50.66
N ILE A 15 7.80 14.43 50.60
CA ILE A 15 9.02 13.94 51.31
C ILE A 15 8.66 12.90 52.42
N CYS A 16 9.54 11.88 52.60
CA CYS A 16 9.47 10.73 53.54
C CYS A 16 8.44 9.62 53.21
N SER A 17 8.56 8.34 53.65
CA SER A 17 9.67 7.36 53.83
C SER A 17 9.15 6.15 54.62
N GLY A 18 9.48 4.88 54.32
CA GLY A 18 9.18 3.78 55.27
C GLY A 18 9.11 2.32 54.78
N SER A 19 10.18 1.57 55.04
CA SER A 19 10.24 0.16 55.49
C SER A 19 9.01 -0.80 55.40
N ARG A 20 9.11 -1.77 54.46
CA ARG A 20 9.25 -3.26 54.67
C ARG A 20 8.14 -4.08 55.41
N PRO A 21 8.16 -5.44 55.33
CA PRO A 21 6.93 -6.22 55.09
C PRO A 21 6.45 -7.13 56.25
N ILE A 22 5.28 -7.76 56.04
CA ILE A 22 4.78 -8.90 56.82
C ILE A 22 4.46 -10.07 55.88
N ALA A 23 4.75 -11.30 56.31
CA ALA A 23 4.42 -12.53 55.60
C ALA A 23 3.18 -13.22 56.21
N SER A 24 2.49 -14.04 55.41
CA SER A 24 1.45 -14.98 55.87
C SER A 24 1.77 -16.40 55.40
N THR A 25 1.34 -17.41 56.16
CA THR A 25 1.86 -18.79 56.00
C THR A 25 0.77 -19.85 56.15
N ARG A 26 0.98 -20.99 55.45
CA ARG A 26 0.34 -22.31 55.67
C ARG A 26 -1.17 -22.41 55.35
N SER A 27 -1.75 -23.61 55.11
CA SER A 27 -1.25 -24.87 54.53
C SER A 27 -2.39 -25.90 54.40
N ARG A 28 -2.20 -26.94 53.56
CA ARG A 28 -2.98 -28.23 53.53
C ARG A 28 -4.44 -28.09 53.01
N THR A 29 -5.11 -29.12 52.47
CA THR A 29 -4.77 -30.55 52.26
C THR A 29 -5.43 -31.12 50.99
N ARG A 30 -4.91 -32.23 50.44
CA ARG A 30 -5.65 -33.13 49.51
C ARG A 30 -6.45 -34.19 50.31
N PRO A 31 -7.36 -34.94 49.64
CA PRO A 31 -7.12 -36.38 49.51
C PRO A 31 -7.26 -36.93 48.06
N ARG A 32 -7.00 -38.24 47.88
CA ARG A 32 -7.41 -39.08 46.73
C ARG A 32 -8.76 -39.78 47.08
N SER A 33 -9.33 -40.82 46.45
CA SER A 33 -8.96 -41.83 45.42
C SER A 33 -10.21 -42.68 45.10
N ASP A 34 -10.48 -43.31 43.93
CA ASP A 34 -10.00 -43.16 42.54
C ASP A 34 -11.25 -43.41 41.61
N GLY A 35 -11.42 -44.31 40.62
CA GLY A 35 -10.58 -45.31 39.91
C GLY A 35 -11.41 -46.25 39.00
N GLY A 36 -10.85 -46.74 37.87
CA GLY A 36 -11.50 -47.65 36.89
C GLY A 36 -12.05 -46.95 35.62
N HIS A 37 -12.09 -47.54 34.42
CA HIS A 37 -11.64 -48.86 33.92
C HIS A 37 -11.04 -48.74 32.49
N CYS A 38 -10.28 -49.77 32.07
CA CYS A 38 -9.83 -49.95 30.68
C CYS A 38 -10.25 -51.33 30.16
N ARG A 39 -10.68 -51.44 28.89
CA ARG A 39 -10.35 -52.55 27.96
C ARG A 39 -10.76 -52.24 26.50
N PRO A 40 -10.15 -52.88 25.48
CA PRO A 40 -10.26 -52.46 24.07
C PRO A 40 -10.92 -53.48 23.11
N ILE A 41 -11.41 -53.02 21.96
CA ILE A 41 -11.71 -53.82 20.75
C ILE A 41 -11.45 -52.96 19.47
N PRO A 42 -11.44 -53.46 18.22
CA PRO A 42 -10.15 -53.73 17.58
C PRO A 42 -9.92 -53.04 16.21
N SER A 43 -8.79 -53.40 15.61
CA SER A 43 -8.25 -52.93 14.32
C SER A 43 -9.17 -53.10 13.09
N ARG A 44 -8.97 -52.20 12.10
CA ARG A 44 -9.20 -52.51 10.68
C ARG A 44 -8.04 -52.04 9.79
N THR A 45 -7.21 -53.02 9.41
CA THR A 45 -6.53 -53.15 8.10
C THR A 45 -6.07 -51.89 7.36
N ALA A 46 -4.74 -51.69 7.32
CA ALA A 46 -4.12 -50.92 6.24
C ALA A 46 -4.36 -51.60 4.88
N ARG A 47 -4.46 -50.81 3.80
CA ARG A 47 -4.38 -51.30 2.42
C ARG A 47 -3.18 -50.71 1.69
N THR A 48 -2.15 -51.55 1.55
CA THR A 48 -1.19 -51.61 0.43
C THR A 48 -0.99 -50.36 -0.41
N ILE A 49 0.13 -49.68 -0.18
CA ILE A 49 0.91 -49.07 -1.27
C ILE A 49 1.42 -50.22 -2.18
N LYS A 50 1.20 -50.11 -3.50
CA LYS A 50 2.01 -50.80 -4.52
C LYS A 50 2.00 -49.98 -5.81
N ALA A 51 3.14 -49.97 -6.50
CA ALA A 51 3.41 -49.05 -7.61
C ALA A 51 3.34 -49.72 -8.99
N ALA A 52 3.09 -48.90 -10.01
CA ALA A 52 3.56 -49.08 -11.39
C ALA A 52 4.17 -47.73 -11.81
N HIS A 53 5.47 -47.62 -12.11
CA HIS A 53 6.07 -48.00 -13.40
C HIS A 53 5.39 -47.29 -14.58
N ARG A 54 5.98 -46.18 -15.04
CA ARG A 54 7.03 -46.12 -16.08
C ARG A 54 6.48 -46.41 -17.49
N ALA A 55 6.18 -45.33 -18.20
CA ALA A 55 6.35 -45.24 -19.65
C ALA A 55 7.09 -43.93 -19.96
N ALA A 56 8.06 -43.98 -20.86
CA ALA A 56 8.84 -42.83 -21.31
C ALA A 56 9.15 -43.01 -22.80
N ALA A 57 9.59 -41.92 -23.46
CA ALA A 57 9.72 -41.80 -24.92
C ALA A 57 8.33 -41.72 -25.65
N MET A 58 8.24 -41.19 -26.88
CA MET A 58 9.31 -40.82 -27.81
C MET A 58 8.90 -39.63 -28.70
N LEU A 59 9.86 -38.74 -29.00
CA LEU A 59 9.74 -37.72 -30.06
C LEU A 59 10.09 -38.33 -31.43
N PRO A 60 9.37 -38.01 -32.51
CA PRO A 60 9.88 -38.10 -33.88
C PRO A 60 10.54 -36.78 -34.31
N ARG A 61 11.67 -36.87 -35.03
CA ARG A 61 12.32 -35.72 -35.69
C ARG A 61 11.73 -35.45 -37.09
N ALA A 62 12.02 -34.26 -37.63
CA ALA A 62 11.61 -33.83 -38.95
C ALA A 62 12.12 -34.73 -40.10
N GLY A 63 11.39 -34.78 -41.22
CA GLY A 63 11.75 -35.54 -42.41
C GLY A 63 11.27 -34.91 -43.73
N HIS A 64 12.24 -34.72 -44.63
CA HIS A 64 12.12 -34.57 -46.09
C HIS A 64 11.48 -33.31 -46.72
N ARG A 65 12.37 -32.51 -47.35
CA ARG A 65 12.05 -31.78 -48.58
C ARG A 65 11.57 -32.75 -49.68
N ARG A 66 10.62 -32.33 -50.51
CA ARG A 66 10.56 -32.72 -51.94
C ARG A 66 10.45 -31.47 -52.79
N GLN A 67 11.19 -31.43 -53.89
CA GLN A 67 11.12 -30.38 -54.90
C GLN A 67 10.16 -30.81 -56.01
N HIS A 68 9.38 -29.88 -56.56
CA HIS A 68 8.69 -30.06 -57.85
C HIS A 68 8.90 -28.81 -58.71
N PRO A 69 8.90 -28.95 -60.05
CA PRO A 69 9.50 -27.96 -60.94
C PRO A 69 8.58 -26.76 -61.23
N SER A 70 9.21 -25.59 -61.40
CA SER A 70 8.53 -24.37 -61.82
C SER A 70 8.23 -24.37 -63.33
N LYS A 71 6.94 -24.33 -63.69
CA LYS A 71 6.53 -23.88 -65.03
C LYS A 71 6.34 -22.37 -65.02
N ARG A 72 7.04 -21.67 -65.91
CA ARG A 72 6.82 -20.23 -66.16
C ARG A 72 5.57 -20.05 -67.02
N LEU A 73 4.64 -19.22 -66.58
CA LEU A 73 3.75 -18.48 -67.48
C LEU A 73 4.06 -16.98 -67.33
N SER A 74 4.19 -16.30 -68.45
CA SER A 74 4.25 -14.84 -68.53
C SER A 74 2.85 -14.30 -68.88
N MET A 75 2.28 -13.46 -68.02
CA MET A 75 1.20 -12.55 -68.41
C MET A 75 1.54 -11.13 -68.01
N THR A 76 1.41 -10.22 -68.96
CA THR A 76 1.84 -8.83 -68.87
C THR A 76 0.70 -7.90 -68.46
N GLY A 77 1.00 -6.95 -67.57
CA GLY A 77 0.42 -5.60 -67.68
C GLY A 77 -1.05 -5.38 -67.31
N THR A 78 -1.44 -5.62 -66.05
CA THR A 78 -2.69 -4.98 -65.52
C THR A 78 -2.69 -4.65 -64.02
N TRP A 79 -1.72 -5.14 -63.22
CA TRP A 79 -1.77 -5.02 -61.75
C TRP A 79 -1.26 -3.69 -61.16
N LEU A 80 -0.55 -2.86 -61.94
CA LEU A 80 0.12 -1.65 -61.42
C LEU A 80 -0.81 -0.47 -61.07
N ARG A 81 -2.14 -0.59 -61.28
CA ARG A 81 -3.12 0.44 -60.90
C ARG A 81 -3.94 0.12 -59.65
N VAL A 82 -3.95 -1.13 -59.19
CA VAL A 82 -4.57 -1.50 -57.90
C VAL A 82 -3.59 -1.33 -56.74
N ALA A 83 -2.30 -1.61 -56.97
CA ALA A 83 -1.25 -1.51 -55.96
C ALA A 83 -1.05 -0.10 -55.36
N LEU A 84 -1.37 0.98 -56.09
CA LEU A 84 -1.28 2.35 -55.57
C LEU A 84 -2.45 2.75 -54.67
N PHE A 85 -3.60 2.06 -54.72
CA PHE A 85 -4.80 2.46 -53.96
C PHE A 85 -4.84 1.89 -52.54
N LEU A 86 -3.94 0.98 -52.18
CA LEU A 86 -3.85 0.34 -50.86
C LEU A 86 -2.69 0.86 -49.98
N ILE A 87 -1.89 1.79 -50.49
CA ILE A 87 -0.83 2.49 -49.71
C ILE A 87 -1.38 3.81 -49.13
N GLY A 88 -2.55 4.27 -49.60
CA GLY A 88 -3.24 5.48 -49.15
C GLY A 88 -4.08 5.35 -47.87
N SER A 89 -4.00 4.22 -47.15
CA SER A 89 -4.55 4.13 -45.79
C SER A 89 -3.75 5.04 -44.86
N ALA A 90 -4.23 6.27 -44.69
CA ALA A 90 -3.58 7.26 -43.85
C ALA A 90 -3.37 6.70 -42.44
N LEU A 91 -2.10 6.60 -42.06
CA LEU A 91 -1.71 6.75 -40.66
C LEU A 91 -2.11 8.17 -40.27
N ALA A 92 -3.37 8.34 -39.85
CA ALA A 92 -3.76 9.50 -39.09
C ALA A 92 -2.76 9.59 -37.93
N PRO A 93 -2.07 10.73 -37.72
CA PRO A 93 -1.24 10.87 -36.55
C PRO A 93 -2.14 10.60 -35.34
N ALA A 94 -1.67 9.76 -34.42
CA ALA A 94 -2.36 9.59 -33.15
C ALA A 94 -2.30 10.96 -32.44
N HIS A 95 -3.39 11.72 -32.56
CA HIS A 95 -3.48 13.05 -31.96
C HIS A 95 -3.40 12.88 -30.45
N ALA A 96 -2.25 13.23 -29.88
CA ALA A 96 -2.00 13.23 -28.45
C ALA A 96 -3.15 13.99 -27.76
N GLU A 97 -3.95 13.28 -26.95
CA GLU A 97 -5.09 13.89 -26.26
C GLU A 97 -4.54 14.91 -25.25
N THR A 98 -4.44 16.16 -25.69
CA THR A 98 -3.93 17.24 -24.86
C THR A 98 -5.04 17.65 -23.90
N VAL A 99 -4.78 17.53 -22.61
CA VAL A 99 -5.75 17.85 -21.55
C VAL A 99 -5.25 19.09 -20.82
N VAL A 100 -6.14 20.03 -20.51
CA VAL A 100 -5.81 21.24 -19.74
C VAL A 100 -6.70 21.31 -18.51
N LEU A 101 -6.10 21.36 -17.32
CA LEU A 101 -6.81 21.77 -16.11
C LEU A 101 -6.65 23.28 -15.94
N ARG A 102 -7.71 24.01 -15.62
CA ARG A 102 -7.69 25.49 -15.57
C ARG A 102 -8.56 26.08 -14.46
N GLY A 103 -8.14 27.22 -13.91
CA GLY A 103 -8.97 28.09 -13.04
C GLY A 103 -8.99 27.70 -11.56
N GLY A 104 -8.38 26.57 -11.19
CA GLY A 104 -8.25 26.14 -9.80
C GLY A 104 -7.04 26.75 -9.08
N THR A 105 -6.97 26.53 -7.77
CA THR A 105 -5.78 26.80 -6.97
C THR A 105 -4.87 25.59 -7.00
N LEU A 106 -3.61 25.73 -7.45
CA LEU A 106 -2.63 24.64 -7.47
C LEU A 106 -1.70 24.71 -6.24
N TYR A 107 -1.48 23.58 -5.59
CA TYR A 107 -0.29 23.33 -4.77
C TYR A 107 0.65 22.37 -5.53
N ALA A 108 1.72 22.90 -6.11
CA ALA A 108 2.65 22.11 -6.93
C ALA A 108 3.41 21.04 -6.12
N THR A 109 3.62 21.31 -4.84
CA THR A 109 4.10 20.38 -3.80
C THR A 109 3.39 20.69 -2.49
N ALA A 110 3.46 19.79 -1.51
CA ALA A 110 2.83 19.99 -0.19
C ALA A 110 3.32 21.24 0.58
N ASP A 111 4.55 21.70 0.31
CA ASP A 111 5.17 22.88 0.92
C ASP A 111 5.09 24.13 0.04
N ALA A 112 4.55 24.02 -1.18
CA ALA A 112 4.40 25.15 -2.09
C ALA A 112 3.43 26.22 -1.55
N ALA A 113 3.64 27.46 -2.00
CA ALA A 113 2.61 28.49 -1.94
C ALA A 113 1.44 28.13 -2.88
N ALA A 114 0.23 28.59 -2.56
CA ALA A 114 -0.93 28.46 -3.42
C ALA A 114 -0.73 29.27 -4.72
N LEU A 115 -0.96 28.64 -5.87
CA LEU A 115 -1.01 29.31 -7.17
C LEU A 115 -2.48 29.41 -7.62
N PRO A 116 -3.18 30.54 -7.38
CA PRO A 116 -4.56 30.74 -7.83
C PRO A 116 -4.63 30.98 -9.34
N ASP A 117 -5.78 30.65 -9.94
CA ASP A 117 -6.01 30.66 -11.40
C ASP A 117 -4.90 29.92 -12.17
N ALA A 118 -4.58 28.70 -11.71
CA ALA A 118 -3.57 27.86 -12.34
C ALA A 118 -4.09 27.26 -13.66
N ALA A 119 -3.17 27.10 -14.61
CA ALA A 119 -3.31 26.26 -15.78
C ALA A 119 -2.22 25.18 -15.78
N ILE A 120 -2.62 23.93 -16.05
CA ILE A 120 -1.75 22.76 -16.16
C ILE A 120 -2.05 22.12 -17.51
N VAL A 121 -1.05 22.06 -18.39
CA VAL A 121 -1.15 21.41 -19.70
C VAL A 121 -0.56 20.01 -19.59
N ILE A 122 -1.28 19.03 -20.11
CA ILE A 122 -0.92 17.61 -20.16
C ILE A 122 -0.82 17.20 -21.62
N THR A 123 0.26 16.53 -21.98
CA THR A 123 0.51 15.99 -23.33
C THR A 123 1.14 14.61 -23.18
N ASP A 124 0.60 13.59 -23.86
CA ASP A 124 1.07 12.20 -23.80
C ASP A 124 1.26 11.66 -22.37
N GLY A 125 0.33 12.01 -21.48
CA GLY A 125 0.33 11.60 -20.07
C GLY A 125 1.39 12.26 -19.19
N VAL A 126 2.12 13.26 -19.70
CA VAL A 126 3.15 14.05 -19.02
C VAL A 126 2.68 15.49 -18.86
N ILE A 127 3.02 16.14 -17.74
CA ILE A 127 2.77 17.56 -17.53
C ILE A 127 3.74 18.35 -18.43
N SER A 128 3.23 19.05 -19.44
CA SER A 128 4.03 19.80 -20.42
C SER A 128 4.19 21.28 -20.06
N ALA A 129 3.24 21.88 -19.33
CA ALA A 129 3.37 23.23 -18.79
C ALA A 129 2.55 23.44 -17.50
N VAL A 130 3.03 24.34 -16.62
CA VAL A 130 2.35 24.78 -15.39
C VAL A 130 2.57 26.28 -15.20
N GLY A 131 1.54 27.02 -14.81
CA GLY A 131 1.61 28.45 -14.54
C GLY A 131 0.22 29.04 -14.24
N LYS A 132 0.05 30.37 -14.35
CA LYS A 132 -1.29 30.97 -14.31
C LYS A 132 -1.97 30.87 -15.67
N SER A 133 -3.31 30.88 -15.71
CA SER A 133 -4.10 30.83 -16.95
C SER A 133 -3.74 31.88 -17.99
N GLY A 134 -3.28 33.07 -17.58
CA GLY A 134 -2.85 34.14 -18.49
C GLY A 134 -1.43 33.97 -19.02
N ASP A 135 -0.57 33.23 -18.32
CA ASP A 135 0.85 33.09 -18.61
C ASP A 135 1.16 31.82 -19.43
N VAL A 136 0.26 30.83 -19.41
CA VAL A 136 0.41 29.53 -20.08
C VAL A 136 -0.32 29.51 -21.42
N LYS A 137 0.42 29.24 -22.51
CA LYS A 137 -0.17 29.05 -23.84
C LYS A 137 -0.99 27.75 -23.90
N LEU A 138 -2.31 27.86 -23.94
CA LEU A 138 -3.23 26.73 -24.09
C LEU A 138 -3.34 26.31 -25.57
N PRO A 139 -3.18 25.02 -25.92
CA PRO A 139 -3.48 24.52 -27.26
C PRO A 139 -4.99 24.60 -27.56
N SER A 140 -5.35 25.00 -28.78
CA SER A 140 -6.73 25.31 -29.18
C SER A 140 -7.64 24.10 -29.36
N ASP A 141 -7.04 22.92 -29.48
CA ASP A 141 -7.65 21.59 -29.61
C ASP A 141 -7.69 20.82 -28.27
N ALA A 142 -7.16 21.41 -27.19
CA ALA A 142 -7.06 20.74 -25.90
C ALA A 142 -8.42 20.53 -25.21
N ARG A 143 -8.61 19.34 -24.63
CA ARG A 143 -9.74 19.01 -23.77
C ARG A 143 -9.63 19.74 -22.44
N LEU A 144 -10.49 20.74 -22.23
CA LEU A 144 -10.54 21.51 -21.00
C LEU A 144 -11.21 20.74 -19.85
N ILE A 145 -10.61 20.82 -18.66
CA ILE A 145 -11.18 20.43 -17.38
C ILE A 145 -11.23 21.69 -16.51
N ASP A 146 -12.43 22.24 -16.35
CA ASP A 146 -12.65 23.38 -15.47
C ASP A 146 -12.44 22.97 -13.99
N CYS A 147 -11.56 23.70 -13.32
CA CYS A 147 -11.22 23.56 -11.91
C CYS A 147 -11.55 24.85 -11.13
N SER A 148 -12.35 25.76 -11.70
CA SER A 148 -12.79 27.00 -11.04
C SER A 148 -13.40 26.72 -9.66
N GLY A 149 -12.86 27.38 -8.63
CA GLY A 149 -13.26 27.18 -7.23
C GLY A 149 -12.80 25.85 -6.61
N LYS A 150 -11.97 25.06 -7.29
CA LYS A 150 -11.39 23.78 -6.82
C LYS A 150 -9.89 23.93 -6.53
N THR A 151 -9.34 22.96 -5.80
CA THR A 151 -7.89 22.84 -5.61
C THR A 151 -7.33 21.71 -6.46
N VAL A 152 -6.17 21.90 -7.08
CA VAL A 152 -5.42 20.84 -7.78
C VAL A 152 -4.15 20.53 -6.99
N VAL A 153 -3.85 19.23 -6.86
CA VAL A 153 -2.66 18.70 -6.19
C VAL A 153 -2.11 17.50 -6.98
N ALA A 154 -0.90 17.05 -6.65
CA ALA A 154 -0.33 15.84 -7.23
C ALA A 154 -1.13 14.58 -6.84
N GLY A 155 -1.08 13.56 -7.69
CA GLY A 155 -1.73 12.26 -7.50
C GLY A 155 -1.42 11.61 -6.15
N PHE A 156 -2.46 11.15 -5.44
CA PHE A 156 -2.28 10.59 -4.10
C PHE A 156 -1.75 9.17 -4.12
N TRP A 157 -1.01 8.83 -3.07
CA TRP A 157 -0.51 7.50 -2.78
C TRP A 157 -1.24 6.89 -1.59
N ASN A 158 -1.62 5.62 -1.70
CA ASN A 158 -1.97 4.80 -0.53
C ASN A 158 -0.91 3.72 -0.33
N SER A 159 -0.08 3.88 0.69
CA SER A 159 1.09 3.03 0.91
C SER A 159 0.77 1.70 1.62
N HIS A 160 -0.51 1.42 1.93
CA HIS A 160 -0.94 0.16 2.54
C HIS A 160 -2.40 -0.17 2.15
N VAL A 161 -2.57 -1.02 1.14
CA VAL A 161 -3.86 -1.58 0.72
C VAL A 161 -3.76 -3.10 0.54
N HIS A 162 -4.90 -3.77 0.37
CA HIS A 162 -4.99 -5.19 0.00
C HIS A 162 -6.12 -5.42 -1.02
N PHE A 163 -5.84 -6.16 -2.07
CA PHE A 163 -6.82 -6.66 -3.06
C PHE A 163 -7.26 -8.09 -2.68
N THR A 164 -7.72 -8.28 -1.43
CA THR A 164 -8.10 -9.56 -0.82
C THR A 164 -9.58 -9.94 -0.95
N GLU A 165 -10.41 -9.02 -1.43
CA GLU A 165 -11.85 -9.23 -1.62
C GLU A 165 -12.18 -10.10 -2.84
N HIS A 166 -13.33 -10.79 -2.80
CA HIS A 166 -13.75 -11.76 -3.82
C HIS A 166 -13.79 -11.19 -5.25
N VAL A 167 -14.09 -9.89 -5.43
CA VAL A 167 -14.13 -9.21 -6.73
C VAL A 167 -12.78 -9.28 -7.48
N TRP A 168 -11.68 -9.43 -6.74
CA TRP A 168 -10.33 -9.51 -7.30
C TRP A 168 -9.94 -10.95 -7.70
N HIS A 169 -10.74 -11.96 -7.33
CA HIS A 169 -10.50 -13.35 -7.75
C HIS A 169 -10.57 -13.48 -9.28
N ASN A 170 -9.51 -14.02 -9.87
CA ASN A 170 -9.34 -14.10 -11.32
C ASN A 170 -9.45 -12.73 -12.04
N ALA A 171 -8.94 -11.66 -11.42
CA ALA A 171 -8.89 -10.32 -12.03
C ALA A 171 -8.09 -10.23 -13.35
N GLY A 172 -7.39 -11.30 -13.76
CA GLY A 172 -6.81 -11.43 -15.10
C GLY A 172 -7.84 -11.65 -16.21
N GLU A 173 -8.94 -12.34 -15.91
CA GLU A 173 -9.96 -12.73 -16.91
C GLU A 173 -11.34 -12.11 -16.64
N ALA A 174 -11.62 -11.68 -15.39
CA ALA A 174 -12.90 -11.13 -14.99
C ALA A 174 -13.29 -9.87 -15.81
N PRO A 175 -14.60 -9.60 -16.02
CA PRO A 175 -15.04 -8.40 -16.73
C PRO A 175 -14.50 -7.10 -16.10
N ALA A 176 -14.08 -6.15 -16.94
CA ALA A 176 -13.43 -4.93 -16.48
C ALA A 176 -14.35 -3.97 -15.70
N ALA A 177 -15.66 -4.01 -15.94
CA ALA A 177 -16.61 -3.08 -15.32
C ALA A 177 -16.79 -3.30 -13.79
N PRO A 178 -17.06 -4.52 -13.27
CA PRO A 178 -17.04 -4.78 -11.82
C PRO A 178 -15.71 -4.42 -11.15
N LEU A 179 -14.57 -4.78 -11.77
CA LEU A 179 -13.24 -4.41 -11.29
C LEU A 179 -13.09 -2.89 -11.19
N THR A 180 -13.52 -2.15 -12.21
CA THR A 180 -13.46 -0.68 -12.25
C THR A 180 -14.40 -0.03 -11.23
N GLN A 181 -15.63 -0.54 -11.07
CA GLN A 181 -16.57 -0.03 -10.07
C GLN A 181 -15.99 -0.21 -8.66
N HIS A 182 -15.49 -1.40 -8.32
CA HIS A 182 -14.94 -1.65 -6.99
C HIS A 182 -13.64 -0.88 -6.76
N MET A 183 -12.79 -0.75 -7.79
CA MET A 183 -11.61 0.12 -7.78
C MET A 183 -11.97 1.59 -7.53
N GLN A 184 -13.11 2.05 -8.05
CA GLN A 184 -13.65 3.38 -7.77
C GLN A 184 -14.16 3.50 -6.33
N GLU A 185 -14.90 2.52 -5.81
CA GLU A 185 -15.41 2.53 -4.43
C GLU A 185 -14.28 2.50 -3.39
N MET A 186 -13.25 1.68 -3.64
CA MET A 186 -12.13 1.44 -2.74
C MET A 186 -11.04 2.52 -2.86
N LEU A 187 -10.70 2.99 -4.06
CA LEU A 187 -9.48 3.77 -4.31
C LEU A 187 -9.64 5.02 -5.17
N THR A 188 -10.11 4.94 -6.43
CA THR A 188 -9.96 6.10 -7.35
C THR A 188 -10.87 7.28 -7.01
N ARG A 189 -12.01 7.06 -6.33
CA ARG A 189 -12.84 8.16 -5.78
C ARG A 189 -12.17 8.94 -4.66
N TRP A 190 -11.08 8.42 -4.10
CA TRP A 190 -10.32 9.02 -2.99
C TRP A 190 -8.98 9.60 -3.44
N GLY A 191 -8.79 9.80 -4.75
CA GLY A 191 -7.63 10.51 -5.32
C GLY A 191 -6.41 9.63 -5.58
N PHE A 192 -6.44 8.34 -5.24
CA PHE A 192 -5.27 7.48 -5.36
C PHE A 192 -4.91 7.19 -6.83
N THR A 193 -3.69 7.58 -7.22
CA THR A 193 -3.09 7.31 -8.54
C THR A 193 -2.00 6.26 -8.48
N THR A 194 -1.44 6.00 -7.28
CA THR A 194 -0.47 4.93 -7.01
C THR A 194 -0.79 4.29 -5.66
N VAL A 195 -0.60 2.98 -5.50
CA VAL A 195 -0.79 2.25 -4.25
C VAL A 195 0.28 1.19 -4.02
N TRP A 196 0.57 0.88 -2.76
CA TRP A 196 1.29 -0.33 -2.35
C TRP A 196 0.31 -1.35 -1.80
N ASP A 197 0.14 -2.45 -2.53
CA ASP A 197 -0.49 -3.68 -2.07
C ASP A 197 0.50 -4.44 -1.19
N LEU A 198 0.15 -4.60 0.08
CA LEU A 198 1.01 -5.16 1.12
C LEU A 198 0.49 -6.52 1.63
N GLY A 199 0.08 -7.40 0.72
CA GLY A 199 -0.06 -8.82 1.06
C GLY A 199 -1.05 -9.67 0.27
N SER A 200 -1.57 -9.19 -0.85
CA SER A 200 -2.58 -9.93 -1.63
C SER A 200 -2.02 -11.09 -2.44
N ASP A 201 -2.90 -11.91 -3.03
CA ASP A 201 -2.49 -13.01 -3.91
C ASP A 201 -1.96 -12.50 -5.26
N PRO A 202 -0.66 -12.66 -5.57
CA PRO A 202 -0.08 -12.16 -6.81
C PRO A 202 -0.66 -12.82 -8.07
N ARG A 203 -1.32 -13.98 -7.96
CA ARG A 203 -2.05 -14.62 -9.07
C ARG A 203 -3.23 -13.77 -9.55
N ASN A 204 -3.80 -12.95 -8.66
CA ASN A 204 -4.87 -12.00 -8.97
C ASN A 204 -4.31 -10.61 -9.32
N THR A 205 -3.34 -10.13 -8.55
CA THR A 205 -2.90 -8.73 -8.62
C THR A 205 -1.84 -8.44 -9.68
N LEU A 206 -0.99 -9.41 -10.04
CA LEU A 206 -0.06 -9.26 -11.18
C LEU A 206 -0.82 -9.13 -12.53
N PRO A 207 -1.88 -9.90 -12.82
CA PRO A 207 -2.76 -9.64 -13.97
C PRO A 207 -3.53 -8.31 -13.87
N LEU A 208 -4.15 -8.01 -12.72
CA LEU A 208 -4.88 -6.75 -12.51
C LEU A 208 -4.00 -5.52 -12.81
N ARG A 209 -2.76 -5.52 -12.31
CA ARG A 209 -1.76 -4.49 -12.57
C ARG A 209 -1.48 -4.30 -14.07
N LYS A 210 -1.38 -5.39 -14.84
CA LYS A 210 -1.19 -5.32 -16.30
C LYS A 210 -2.40 -4.69 -17.01
N ARG A 211 -3.61 -5.05 -16.60
CA ARG A 211 -4.87 -4.55 -17.19
C ARG A 211 -5.09 -3.06 -16.88
N ILE A 212 -4.72 -2.62 -15.68
CA ILE A 212 -4.70 -1.19 -15.32
C ILE A 212 -3.60 -0.43 -16.09
N ALA A 213 -2.44 -1.05 -16.32
CA ALA A 213 -1.39 -0.45 -17.17
C ALA A 213 -1.81 -0.35 -18.65
N ALA A 214 -2.60 -1.31 -19.15
CA ALA A 214 -3.20 -1.29 -20.49
C ALA A 214 -4.44 -0.39 -20.63
N GLY A 215 -4.94 0.19 -19.54
CA GLY A 215 -6.13 1.05 -19.54
C GLY A 215 -7.47 0.31 -19.59
N GLU A 216 -7.50 -1.02 -19.53
CA GLU A 216 -8.74 -1.82 -19.51
C GLU A 216 -9.57 -1.58 -18.24
N VAL A 217 -8.90 -1.36 -17.11
CA VAL A 217 -9.50 -1.14 -15.78
C VAL A 217 -9.01 0.21 -15.29
N ALA A 218 -9.93 1.14 -14.98
CA ALA A 218 -9.55 2.45 -14.46
C ALA A 218 -9.12 2.30 -12.99
N GLY A 219 -7.84 2.54 -12.71
CA GLY A 219 -7.24 2.28 -11.41
C GLY A 219 -5.88 2.95 -11.22
N PRO A 220 -5.30 2.86 -10.00
CA PRO A 220 -3.97 3.36 -9.68
C PRO A 220 -2.85 2.44 -10.23
N THR A 221 -1.63 2.95 -10.29
CA THR A 221 -0.42 2.13 -10.41
C THR A 221 -0.28 1.27 -9.15
N ILE A 222 -0.26 -0.05 -9.29
CA ILE A 222 -0.09 -0.98 -8.15
C ILE A 222 1.39 -1.38 -8.03
N LEU A 223 1.98 -1.15 -6.85
CA LEU A 223 3.24 -1.71 -6.39
C LEU A 223 2.93 -2.86 -5.42
N LEU A 224 3.73 -3.92 -5.41
CA LEU A 224 3.43 -5.19 -4.71
C LEU A 224 4.53 -5.55 -3.73
N ALA A 225 4.19 -5.99 -2.51
CA ALA A 225 5.15 -6.47 -1.53
C ALA A 225 4.85 -7.89 -1.02
N GLY A 226 5.74 -8.83 -1.35
CA GLY A 226 5.59 -10.24 -1.04
C GLY A 226 5.78 -10.54 0.44
N ASN A 227 4.81 -11.20 1.07
CA ASN A 227 4.82 -11.47 2.51
C ASN A 227 5.83 -12.57 2.92
N VAL A 228 6.39 -12.43 4.13
CA VAL A 228 7.09 -13.50 4.86
C VAL A 228 6.63 -13.50 6.32
N PHE A 229 6.24 -14.66 6.83
CA PHE A 229 5.74 -14.85 8.20
C PHE A 229 6.76 -15.62 9.06
N PRO A 230 6.81 -15.41 10.39
CA PRO A 230 7.59 -16.24 11.28
C PRO A 230 6.92 -17.61 11.46
N LYS A 231 7.69 -18.67 11.71
CA LYS A 231 7.17 -20.04 11.84
C LYS A 231 6.08 -20.15 12.92
N GLY A 232 4.91 -20.68 12.53
CA GLY A 232 3.71 -20.78 13.37
C GLY A 232 2.97 -19.45 13.59
N GLY A 233 3.47 -18.33 13.05
CA GLY A 233 2.94 -16.98 13.20
C GLY A 233 1.80 -16.65 12.25
N HIS A 234 0.88 -17.59 12.02
CA HIS A 234 -0.35 -17.38 11.25
C HIS A 234 -1.30 -16.45 12.05
N PRO A 235 -1.53 -15.20 11.63
CA PRO A 235 -2.32 -14.26 12.43
C PRO A 235 -3.78 -14.72 12.56
N VAL A 236 -4.37 -14.53 13.75
CA VAL A 236 -5.71 -15.06 14.10
C VAL A 236 -6.84 -14.54 13.21
N TYR A 237 -6.61 -13.43 12.50
CA TYR A 237 -7.57 -12.81 11.57
C TYR A 237 -7.47 -13.33 10.12
N LEU A 238 -6.49 -14.18 9.78
CA LEU A 238 -6.41 -14.82 8.47
C LEU A 238 -7.02 -16.24 8.53
N PRO A 239 -7.85 -16.66 7.56
CA PRO A 239 -8.42 -18.00 7.53
C PRO A 239 -7.36 -19.10 7.63
N PRO A 240 -7.52 -20.11 8.51
CA PRO A 240 -6.51 -21.13 8.80
C PRO A 240 -6.19 -22.07 7.63
N GLU A 241 -7.02 -22.09 6.58
CA GLU A 241 -6.81 -22.83 5.34
C GLU A 241 -5.85 -22.13 4.36
N ILE A 242 -5.48 -20.86 4.58
CA ILE A 242 -4.52 -20.15 3.73
C ILE A 242 -3.10 -20.61 4.09
N GLN A 243 -2.42 -21.28 3.17
CA GLN A 243 -1.01 -21.61 3.33
C GLN A 243 -0.15 -20.34 3.22
N LEU A 244 0.35 -19.85 4.36
CA LEU A 244 1.23 -18.69 4.42
C LEU A 244 2.71 -19.05 4.11
N PRO A 245 3.48 -18.09 3.57
CA PRO A 245 4.94 -18.19 3.41
C PRO A 245 5.66 -18.02 4.75
N GLU A 246 5.60 -19.04 5.60
CA GLU A 246 6.34 -19.08 6.86
C GLU A 246 7.84 -19.39 6.64
N ALA A 247 8.69 -18.81 7.49
CA ALA A 247 10.10 -19.12 7.62
C ALA A 247 10.48 -19.44 9.07
N ALA A 248 11.22 -20.53 9.28
CA ALA A 248 11.88 -20.91 10.53
C ALA A 248 13.39 -20.61 10.50
N THR A 249 13.99 -20.40 9.32
CA THR A 249 15.43 -20.06 9.20
C THR A 249 15.69 -18.83 8.31
N PRO A 250 16.87 -18.19 8.44
CA PRO A 250 17.32 -17.13 7.54
C PRO A 250 17.33 -17.54 6.06
N GLU A 251 17.69 -18.79 5.76
CA GLU A 251 17.74 -19.33 4.40
C GLU A 251 16.35 -19.44 3.76
N GLU A 252 15.34 -19.82 4.55
CA GLU A 252 13.93 -19.88 4.13
C GLU A 252 13.37 -18.48 3.87
N ALA A 253 13.62 -17.52 4.76
CA ALA A 253 13.18 -16.13 4.58
C ALA A 253 13.85 -15.46 3.36
N ALA A 254 15.17 -15.67 3.19
CA ALA A 254 15.90 -15.24 2.01
C ALA A 254 15.43 -15.95 0.73
N LYS A 255 14.94 -17.20 0.82
CA LYS A 255 14.31 -17.89 -0.32
C LYS A 255 12.96 -17.25 -0.68
N TRP A 256 12.05 -17.08 0.28
CA TRP A 256 10.77 -16.41 0.00
C TRP A 256 10.97 -15.02 -0.60
N ALA A 257 11.88 -14.23 -0.06
CA ALA A 257 12.22 -12.92 -0.61
C ALA A 257 12.74 -12.98 -2.06
N ARG A 258 13.57 -13.98 -2.41
CA ARG A 258 14.02 -14.20 -3.80
C ARG A 258 12.87 -14.63 -4.70
N ASP A 259 11.99 -15.51 -4.23
CA ASP A 259 10.89 -16.05 -5.02
C ASP A 259 9.87 -14.94 -5.38
N TRP A 260 9.47 -14.08 -4.42
CA TRP A 260 8.53 -12.98 -4.66
C TRP A 260 9.10 -11.93 -5.63
N LEU A 261 10.35 -11.51 -5.45
CA LEU A 261 11.00 -10.55 -6.35
C LEU A 261 11.20 -11.16 -7.77
N THR A 262 11.45 -12.47 -7.86
CA THR A 262 11.50 -13.20 -9.14
C THR A 262 10.12 -13.29 -9.82
N MET A 263 9.04 -13.31 -9.04
CA MET A 263 7.66 -13.25 -9.56
C MET A 263 7.29 -11.86 -10.11
N GLY A 264 8.11 -10.84 -9.84
CA GLY A 264 7.91 -9.47 -10.28
C GLY A 264 7.21 -8.57 -9.26
N GLU A 265 7.25 -8.93 -7.98
CA GLU A 265 6.88 -8.00 -6.90
C GLU A 265 7.97 -6.92 -6.70
N ASP A 266 7.59 -5.80 -6.08
CA ASP A 266 8.40 -4.58 -6.02
C ASP A 266 9.09 -4.34 -4.67
N GLY A 267 8.69 -5.07 -3.64
CA GLY A 267 9.25 -5.05 -2.29
C GLY A 267 8.92 -6.34 -1.54
N ILE A 268 9.23 -6.38 -0.24
CA ILE A 268 8.94 -7.50 0.67
C ILE A 268 8.23 -6.97 1.92
N LYS A 269 7.35 -7.77 2.54
CA LYS A 269 6.73 -7.44 3.83
C LYS A 269 6.96 -8.54 4.86
N LEU A 270 7.40 -8.16 6.05
CA LEU A 270 7.73 -9.07 7.15
C LEU A 270 6.71 -8.94 8.29
N PHE A 271 6.21 -10.06 8.80
CA PHE A 271 5.43 -10.06 10.04
C PHE A 271 6.38 -10.16 11.24
N THR A 272 6.99 -9.03 11.64
CA THR A 272 7.95 -9.01 12.75
C THR A 272 7.31 -9.29 14.10
N GLY A 273 6.00 -9.06 14.25
CA GLY A 273 5.18 -9.64 15.32
C GLY A 273 3.77 -10.00 14.82
N ALA A 274 3.44 -11.29 14.76
CA ALA A 274 2.13 -11.78 14.33
C ALA A 274 1.12 -11.85 15.49
N PHE A 275 -0.08 -11.30 15.29
CA PHE A 275 -1.12 -11.27 16.31
C PHE A 275 -1.90 -12.59 16.41
N MET A 276 -1.81 -13.25 17.57
CA MET A 276 -2.34 -14.59 17.81
C MET A 276 -3.64 -14.61 18.65
N GLY A 277 -4.36 -13.49 18.72
CA GLY A 277 -5.54 -13.34 19.58
C GLY A 277 -5.16 -13.23 21.05
N ASP A 278 -5.83 -14.01 21.92
CA ASP A 278 -5.52 -14.09 23.35
C ASP A 278 -4.19 -14.82 23.66
N LYS A 279 -3.51 -15.37 22.65
CA LYS A 279 -2.20 -16.02 22.78
C LYS A 279 -1.07 -15.00 22.62
N PRO A 280 0.12 -15.26 23.18
CA PRO A 280 1.30 -14.43 22.96
C PRO A 280 1.60 -14.21 21.47
N VAL A 281 2.01 -12.99 21.13
CA VAL A 281 2.49 -12.61 19.79
C VAL A 281 3.70 -13.47 19.42
N ILE A 282 3.67 -14.06 18.22
CA ILE A 282 4.82 -14.76 17.65
C ILE A 282 5.66 -13.74 16.88
N ASN A 283 6.87 -13.48 17.37
CA ASN A 283 7.77 -12.48 16.79
C ASN A 283 8.75 -13.17 15.83
N MET A 284 9.15 -12.47 14.77
CA MET A 284 10.21 -12.95 13.87
C MET A 284 11.58 -12.71 14.53
N ASP A 285 12.47 -13.70 14.42
CA ASP A 285 13.85 -13.55 14.86
C ASP A 285 14.58 -12.51 13.97
N PRO A 286 15.38 -11.59 14.55
CA PRO A 286 16.09 -10.57 13.79
C PRO A 286 16.99 -11.10 12.67
N ALA A 287 17.61 -12.28 12.81
CA ALA A 287 18.43 -12.86 11.74
C ALA A 287 17.58 -13.41 10.58
N ILE A 288 16.38 -13.94 10.88
CA ILE A 288 15.41 -14.35 9.86
C ILE A 288 14.90 -13.13 9.09
N ALA A 289 14.55 -12.06 9.80
CA ALA A 289 14.13 -10.80 9.20
C ALA A 289 15.24 -10.16 8.34
N LYS A 290 16.47 -10.05 8.89
CA LYS A 290 17.62 -9.46 8.21
C LYS A 290 17.98 -10.19 6.90
N ALA A 291 17.85 -11.51 6.85
CA ALA A 291 18.15 -12.29 5.65
C ALA A 291 17.13 -12.08 4.50
N ALA A 292 15.88 -11.72 4.82
CA ALA A 292 14.92 -11.26 3.81
C ALA A 292 15.22 -9.81 3.38
N VAL A 293 15.63 -8.93 4.32
CA VAL A 293 16.05 -7.55 4.03
C VAL A 293 17.26 -7.51 3.10
N ASP A 294 18.31 -8.28 3.39
CA ASP A 294 19.51 -8.34 2.55
C ASP A 294 19.22 -8.76 1.09
N VAL A 295 18.23 -9.64 0.88
CA VAL A 295 17.80 -10.04 -0.46
C VAL A 295 17.06 -8.93 -1.20
N ALA A 296 16.23 -8.13 -0.51
CA ALA A 296 15.50 -7.02 -1.09
C ALA A 296 16.44 -5.82 -1.37
N HIS A 297 17.27 -5.46 -0.39
CA HIS A 297 18.26 -4.38 -0.48
C HIS A 297 19.32 -4.65 -1.56
N ALA A 298 19.77 -5.90 -1.73
CA ALA A 298 20.65 -6.28 -2.84
C ALA A 298 20.02 -6.09 -4.23
N GLN A 299 18.70 -5.94 -4.32
CA GLN A 299 17.95 -5.59 -5.55
C GLN A 299 17.43 -4.14 -5.53
N GLY A 300 17.82 -3.33 -4.54
CA GLY A 300 17.35 -1.95 -4.36
C GLY A 300 15.86 -1.83 -4.01
N ARG A 301 15.23 -2.91 -3.51
CA ARG A 301 13.80 -2.98 -3.20
C ARG A 301 13.54 -2.73 -1.70
N PRO A 302 12.48 -1.99 -1.33
CA PRO A 302 12.17 -1.68 0.06
C PRO A 302 11.55 -2.88 0.79
N VAL A 303 11.71 -2.90 2.11
CA VAL A 303 11.02 -3.83 3.02
C VAL A 303 10.05 -3.08 3.94
N PHE A 304 8.88 -3.66 4.09
CA PHE A 304 7.84 -3.26 5.03
C PHE A 304 7.80 -4.23 6.21
N ALA A 305 7.34 -3.81 7.38
CA ALA A 305 7.11 -4.73 8.49
C ALA A 305 5.85 -4.41 9.30
N HIS A 306 5.16 -5.45 9.75
CA HIS A 306 4.01 -5.42 10.66
C HIS A 306 4.45 -5.84 12.09
N PRO A 307 4.63 -4.89 13.03
CA PRO A 307 4.96 -5.18 14.43
C PRO A 307 3.72 -5.05 15.32
N GLN A 308 3.32 -6.16 15.97
CA GLN A 308 2.24 -6.10 16.96
C GLN A 308 2.68 -5.48 18.31
N ASN A 309 3.96 -5.58 18.69
CA ASN A 309 4.50 -5.20 20.00
C ASN A 309 5.94 -4.64 19.92
N LYS A 310 6.52 -4.24 21.06
CA LYS A 310 7.92 -3.78 21.16
C LYS A 310 8.95 -4.76 20.59
N ILE A 311 8.79 -6.08 20.74
CA ILE A 311 9.76 -7.05 20.21
C ILE A 311 9.78 -6.99 18.68
N GLY A 312 8.60 -6.93 18.04
CA GLY A 312 8.49 -6.70 16.60
C GLY A 312 9.09 -5.37 16.14
N VAL A 313 9.04 -4.32 16.97
CA VAL A 313 9.70 -3.03 16.72
C VAL A 313 11.23 -3.15 16.82
N GLU A 314 11.77 -3.80 17.87
CA GLU A 314 13.21 -4.04 17.95
C GLU A 314 13.70 -4.92 16.80
N THR A 315 12.91 -5.88 16.33
CA THR A 315 13.19 -6.70 15.14
C THR A 315 13.28 -5.85 13.87
N VAL A 316 12.37 -4.87 13.65
CA VAL A 316 12.47 -3.92 12.52
C VAL A 316 13.81 -3.19 12.53
N ILE A 317 14.15 -2.61 13.69
CA ILE A 317 15.35 -1.79 13.84
C ILE A 317 16.62 -2.65 13.74
N ALA A 318 16.62 -3.87 14.30
CA ALA A 318 17.75 -4.80 14.20
C ALA A 318 17.92 -5.43 12.81
N ALA A 319 16.85 -5.51 12.02
CA ALA A 319 16.87 -6.05 10.66
C ALA A 319 17.08 -5.00 9.55
N ASP A 320 17.13 -3.70 9.89
CA ASP A 320 17.29 -2.59 8.96
C ASP A 320 16.12 -2.42 7.95
N VAL A 321 14.89 -2.58 8.44
CA VAL A 321 13.66 -2.49 7.62
C VAL A 321 13.30 -1.03 7.29
N ASP A 322 13.02 -0.77 6.01
CA ASP A 322 12.73 0.57 5.47
C ASP A 322 11.41 1.19 6.01
N VAL A 323 10.34 0.40 6.13
CA VAL A 323 9.00 0.91 6.45
C VAL A 323 8.32 0.17 7.60
N LEU A 324 8.01 0.92 8.66
CA LEU A 324 7.12 0.51 9.73
C LEU A 324 5.67 0.63 9.23
N ALA A 325 5.02 -0.52 8.97
CA ALA A 325 3.61 -0.57 8.66
C ALA A 325 2.81 -0.68 9.96
N HIS A 326 1.86 0.23 10.15
CA HIS A 326 1.12 0.54 11.37
C HIS A 326 1.98 1.14 12.50
N THR A 327 1.38 2.01 13.30
CA THR A 327 1.84 2.26 14.69
C THR A 327 1.58 1.03 15.56
N THR A 328 2.41 0.75 16.55
CA THR A 328 2.42 -0.51 17.29
C THR A 328 1.31 -0.56 18.37
N PRO A 329 0.27 -1.40 18.25
CA PRO A 329 -0.93 -1.30 19.08
C PRO A 329 -0.77 -1.77 20.54
N SER A 330 0.21 -2.64 20.83
CA SER A 330 0.49 -3.03 22.23
C SER A 330 1.30 -1.98 23.00
N GLU A 331 1.84 -0.95 22.33
CA GLU A 331 2.68 0.08 22.94
C GLU A 331 1.94 1.43 23.07
N ARG A 332 2.39 2.30 23.98
CA ARG A 332 1.83 3.66 24.15
C ARG A 332 2.64 4.76 23.48
N SER A 333 3.92 4.49 23.25
CA SER A 333 4.95 5.47 22.89
C SER A 333 6.23 4.75 22.48
N TYR A 334 6.98 5.32 21.55
CA TYR A 334 8.36 4.89 21.30
C TYR A 334 9.30 5.42 22.40
N THR A 335 10.44 4.77 22.60
CA THR A 335 11.54 5.29 23.43
C THR A 335 12.43 6.24 22.63
N ASP A 336 13.20 7.09 23.31
CA ASP A 336 14.14 8.01 22.67
C ASP A 336 15.22 7.27 21.85
N ASP A 337 15.63 6.07 22.30
CA ASP A 337 16.53 5.18 21.56
C ASP A 337 15.91 4.65 20.26
N GLN A 338 14.65 4.18 20.30
CA GLN A 338 13.93 3.74 19.10
C GLN A 338 13.76 4.89 18.10
N LEU A 339 13.39 6.08 18.59
CA LEU A 339 13.27 7.29 17.76
C LEU A 339 14.62 7.67 17.14
N ALA A 340 15.71 7.66 17.90
CA ALA A 340 17.05 7.94 17.39
C ALA A 340 17.48 6.91 16.32
N ARG A 341 17.20 5.62 16.53
CA ARG A 341 17.55 4.54 15.60
C ARG A 341 16.73 4.59 14.30
N PHE A 342 15.39 4.77 14.37
CA PHE A 342 14.55 5.00 13.19
C PHE A 342 15.06 6.18 12.34
N LYS A 343 15.49 7.27 13.00
CA LYS A 343 16.03 8.46 12.33
C LYS A 343 17.38 8.22 11.68
N ALA A 344 18.26 7.44 12.32
CA ALA A 344 19.56 7.07 11.78
C ALA A 344 19.44 6.14 10.56
N GLN A 345 18.45 5.24 10.55
CA GLN A 345 18.13 4.35 9.43
C GLN A 345 17.36 5.05 8.30
N GLY A 346 16.68 6.16 8.60
CA GLY A 346 15.77 6.81 7.66
C GLY A 346 14.42 6.09 7.51
N THR A 347 14.07 5.23 8.46
CA THR A 347 12.81 4.45 8.47
C THR A 347 11.60 5.36 8.27
N ALA A 348 10.62 4.89 7.50
CA ALA A 348 9.32 5.53 7.33
C ALA A 348 8.22 4.85 8.16
N LEU A 349 7.13 5.58 8.45
CA LEU A 349 5.94 5.09 9.13
C LEU A 349 4.70 5.25 8.25
N ILE A 350 3.95 4.17 8.07
CA ILE A 350 2.57 4.19 7.59
C ILE A 350 1.66 3.98 8.81
N PRO A 351 0.91 4.98 9.31
CA PRO A 351 0.33 4.89 10.65
C PRO A 351 -0.97 4.09 10.73
N THR A 352 -1.79 4.07 9.67
CA THR A 352 -3.09 3.38 9.56
C THR A 352 -3.99 3.60 10.80
N LEU A 353 -4.26 4.84 11.17
CA LEU A 353 -4.93 5.17 12.44
C LEU A 353 -6.41 4.76 12.47
N SER A 354 -7.09 4.78 11.32
CA SER A 354 -8.48 4.36 11.15
C SER A 354 -8.72 2.87 11.42
N LEU A 355 -7.76 1.99 11.06
CA LEU A 355 -7.78 0.55 11.40
C LEU A 355 -8.11 0.33 12.89
N PHE A 356 -7.45 1.08 13.77
CA PHE A 356 -7.61 0.98 15.22
C PHE A 356 -8.97 1.49 15.75
N THR A 357 -9.79 2.11 14.89
CA THR A 357 -11.19 2.46 15.18
C THR A 357 -12.17 1.37 14.76
N THR A 358 -11.82 0.51 13.80
CA THR A 358 -12.65 -0.61 13.35
C THR A 358 -12.62 -1.83 14.29
N VAL A 359 -11.66 -1.87 15.23
CA VAL A 359 -11.53 -2.98 16.18
C VAL A 359 -12.66 -2.90 17.22
N VAL A 360 -13.55 -3.91 17.19
CA VAL A 360 -14.73 -3.98 18.07
C VAL A 360 -14.32 -4.32 19.50
N LEU A 361 -14.05 -3.28 20.29
CA LEU A 361 -13.68 -3.34 21.71
C LEU A 361 -14.61 -2.43 22.54
N ASP A 362 -14.45 -2.44 23.87
CA ASP A 362 -15.04 -1.41 24.72
C ASP A 362 -14.61 -0.01 24.25
N PRO A 363 -15.52 0.98 24.13
CA PRO A 363 -15.18 2.31 23.61
C PRO A 363 -14.06 3.03 24.37
N ASN A 364 -13.87 2.77 25.66
CA ASN A 364 -12.76 3.36 26.43
C ASN A 364 -11.42 2.71 26.08
N VAL A 365 -11.42 1.43 25.72
CA VAL A 365 -10.23 0.72 25.21
C VAL A 365 -9.89 1.24 23.81
N THR A 366 -10.86 1.32 22.89
CA THR A 366 -10.66 1.90 21.54
C THR A 366 -10.15 3.33 21.62
N ASN A 367 -10.76 4.19 22.46
CA ASN A 367 -10.31 5.58 22.63
C ASN A 367 -8.87 5.69 23.18
N ARG A 368 -8.45 4.79 24.09
CA ARG A 368 -7.06 4.75 24.59
C ARG A 368 -6.08 4.26 23.53
N LEU A 369 -6.46 3.25 22.75
CA LEU A 369 -5.67 2.72 21.64
C LEU A 369 -5.44 3.80 20.57
N VAL A 370 -6.51 4.45 20.11
CA VAL A 370 -6.44 5.55 19.14
C VAL A 370 -5.64 6.75 19.67
N ALA A 371 -5.69 7.04 20.98
CA ALA A 371 -4.84 8.06 21.58
C ALA A 371 -3.35 7.66 21.60
N ALA A 372 -3.04 6.39 21.86
CA ALA A 372 -1.67 5.86 21.83
C ALA A 372 -1.07 5.84 20.41
N THR A 373 -1.85 5.48 19.39
CA THR A 373 -1.38 5.44 18.00
C THR A 373 -1.19 6.83 17.40
N VAL A 374 -2.10 7.77 17.67
CA VAL A 374 -1.90 9.20 17.36
C VAL A 374 -0.65 9.76 18.07
N ASN A 375 -0.39 9.38 19.32
CA ASN A 375 0.81 9.78 20.06
C ASN A 375 2.10 9.21 19.43
N GLN A 376 2.10 7.93 19.03
CA GLN A 376 3.22 7.31 18.33
C GLN A 376 3.53 8.01 16.99
N LEU A 377 2.51 8.32 16.18
CA LEU A 377 2.67 9.11 14.95
C LEU A 377 3.29 10.48 15.25
N LYS A 378 2.82 11.17 16.30
CA LYS A 378 3.38 12.46 16.70
C LYS A 378 4.86 12.35 17.09
N GLN A 379 5.22 11.41 17.96
CA GLN A 379 6.62 11.21 18.36
C GLN A 379 7.53 10.93 17.14
N PHE A 380 7.06 10.09 16.21
CA PHE A 380 7.81 9.74 15.00
C PHE A 380 8.02 10.96 14.09
N SER A 381 6.98 11.79 13.91
CA SER A 381 7.05 12.98 13.07
C SER A 381 7.81 14.14 13.71
N ASP A 382 7.65 14.39 15.01
CA ASP A 382 8.39 15.42 15.76
C ASP A 382 9.90 15.14 15.78
N ASN A 383 10.27 13.85 15.79
CA ASN A 383 11.65 13.40 15.62
C ASN A 383 12.20 13.60 14.18
N GLY A 384 11.33 13.86 13.20
CA GLY A 384 11.69 14.07 11.79
C GLY A 384 11.67 12.80 10.93
N GLY A 385 10.98 11.74 11.37
CA GLY A 385 10.77 10.52 10.58
C GLY A 385 9.81 10.74 9.39
N THR A 386 9.98 9.97 8.32
CA THR A 386 9.14 10.10 7.11
C THR A 386 7.77 9.46 7.32
N VAL A 387 6.70 10.24 7.26
CA VAL A 387 5.32 9.71 7.32
C VAL A 387 4.79 9.48 5.91
N LEU A 388 4.24 8.29 5.68
CA LEU A 388 3.59 7.85 4.45
C LEU A 388 2.10 7.60 4.73
N PHE A 389 1.21 8.06 3.85
CA PHE A 389 -0.22 7.80 4.01
C PHE A 389 -0.55 6.33 3.71
N GLY A 390 -1.44 5.72 4.48
CA GLY A 390 -2.04 4.42 4.17
C GLY A 390 -3.14 4.01 5.15
N THR A 391 -4.07 3.15 4.73
CA THR A 391 -5.34 2.89 5.44
C THR A 391 -5.67 1.42 5.73
N ASP A 392 -4.86 0.46 5.24
CA ASP A 392 -5.11 -0.98 5.42
C ASP A 392 -6.46 -1.46 4.81
N VAL A 393 -6.95 -0.74 3.79
CA VAL A 393 -8.23 -1.04 3.11
C VAL A 393 -8.16 -2.32 2.30
N GLY A 394 -9.29 -3.03 2.22
CA GLY A 394 -9.41 -4.39 1.68
C GLY A 394 -9.29 -5.44 2.78
N PHE A 395 -8.39 -5.24 3.75
CA PHE A 395 -8.51 -5.85 5.08
C PHE A 395 -9.62 -5.14 5.87
N THR A 396 -9.56 -3.81 5.99
CA THR A 396 -10.70 -3.01 6.45
C THR A 396 -11.68 -2.70 5.31
N LYS A 397 -12.96 -2.53 5.64
CA LYS A 397 -14.00 -2.06 4.70
C LYS A 397 -14.20 -0.53 4.74
N GLN A 398 -13.30 0.18 5.41
CA GLN A 398 -13.39 1.63 5.61
C GLN A 398 -12.68 2.37 4.49
N TYR A 399 -13.33 2.45 3.32
CA TYR A 399 -12.74 3.13 2.16
C TYR A 399 -12.76 4.67 2.32
N ASP A 400 -13.61 5.21 3.20
CA ASP A 400 -13.68 6.64 3.49
C ASP A 400 -12.43 7.13 4.25
N THR A 401 -11.59 7.88 3.53
CA THR A 401 -10.31 8.39 4.02
C THR A 401 -10.45 9.56 5.00
N THR A 402 -11.65 10.13 5.16
CA THR A 402 -11.92 11.30 6.02
C THR A 402 -11.42 11.07 7.45
N GLN A 403 -11.67 9.88 8.02
CA GLN A 403 -11.26 9.60 9.39
C GLN A 403 -9.74 9.39 9.51
N GLU A 404 -9.07 8.83 8.50
CA GLU A 404 -7.60 8.70 8.50
C GLU A 404 -6.95 10.09 8.49
N VAL A 405 -7.34 10.97 7.56
CA VAL A 405 -6.74 12.32 7.47
C VAL A 405 -7.03 13.16 8.72
N GLN A 406 -8.22 13.04 9.31
CA GLN A 406 -8.57 13.69 10.58
C GLN A 406 -7.78 13.12 11.77
N LEU A 407 -7.55 11.81 11.84
CA LEU A 407 -6.73 11.19 12.89
C LEU A 407 -5.25 11.56 12.74
N MET A 408 -4.72 11.58 11.51
CA MET A 408 -3.36 12.02 11.23
C MET A 408 -3.17 13.50 11.60
N HIS A 409 -4.14 14.36 11.32
CA HIS A 409 -4.09 15.79 11.65
C HIS A 409 -4.03 16.08 13.16
N ARG A 410 -4.46 15.16 14.02
CA ARG A 410 -4.25 15.28 15.49
C ARG A 410 -2.77 15.20 15.90
N ALA A 411 -1.89 14.75 15.00
CA ALA A 411 -0.44 14.69 15.18
C ALA A 411 0.33 15.60 14.20
N LEU A 412 -0.26 15.94 13.04
CA LEU A 412 0.40 16.53 11.87
C LEU A 412 -0.30 17.80 11.38
N SER A 413 0.44 18.76 10.86
CA SER A 413 -0.13 19.86 10.06
C SER A 413 -0.75 19.34 8.76
N GLU A 414 -1.66 20.14 8.20
CA GLU A 414 -2.33 19.91 6.92
C GLU A 414 -1.32 19.65 5.80
N ARG A 415 -0.21 20.41 5.79
CA ARG A 415 0.91 20.21 4.85
C ARG A 415 1.62 18.87 5.05
N GLN A 416 1.84 18.43 6.30
CA GLN A 416 2.42 17.11 6.57
C GLN A 416 1.49 15.96 6.15
N VAL A 417 0.16 16.11 6.30
CA VAL A 417 -0.80 15.12 5.78
C VAL A 417 -0.78 15.10 4.25
N LEU A 418 -0.85 16.26 3.58
CA LEU A 418 -0.71 16.37 2.12
C LEU A 418 0.63 15.82 1.61
N ALA A 419 1.74 16.05 2.32
CA ALA A 419 3.05 15.48 2.00
C ALA A 419 3.06 13.95 2.11
N SER A 420 2.42 13.38 3.14
CA SER A 420 2.31 11.94 3.32
C SER A 420 1.52 11.24 2.19
N LEU A 421 0.61 11.96 1.53
CA LEU A 421 -0.13 11.52 0.34
C LEU A 421 0.63 11.74 -0.98
N THR A 422 1.63 12.62 -1.05
CA THR A 422 2.22 13.09 -2.32
C THR A 422 3.74 13.04 -2.36
N THR A 423 4.41 14.03 -1.76
CA THR A 423 5.87 14.24 -1.87
C THR A 423 6.69 13.22 -1.09
N ASN A 424 6.22 12.78 0.08
CA ASN A 424 6.92 11.80 0.90
C ASN A 424 7.02 10.42 0.22
N PRO A 425 5.93 9.76 -0.19
CA PRO A 425 6.01 8.44 -0.82
C PRO A 425 6.76 8.48 -2.15
N ALA A 426 6.54 9.50 -2.99
CA ALA A 426 7.27 9.62 -4.26
C ALA A 426 8.79 9.79 -4.05
N ARG A 427 9.21 10.59 -3.06
CA ARG A 427 10.62 10.74 -2.67
C ARG A 427 11.19 9.44 -2.08
N PHE A 428 10.46 8.83 -1.14
CA PHE A 428 10.91 7.67 -0.38
C PHE A 428 11.09 6.43 -1.28
N PHE A 429 10.08 6.13 -2.10
CA PHE A 429 10.14 5.05 -3.09
C PHE A 429 10.86 5.45 -4.39
N LYS A 430 11.58 6.58 -4.40
CA LYS A 430 12.45 7.06 -5.50
C LYS A 430 11.72 7.19 -6.86
N ALA A 431 10.41 7.44 -6.83
CA ALA A 431 9.54 7.60 -8.00
C ALA A 431 9.73 9.00 -8.62
N ALA A 432 10.83 9.19 -9.33
CA ALA A 432 11.37 10.49 -9.75
C ALA A 432 10.43 11.42 -10.56
N LYS A 433 9.33 10.90 -11.11
CA LYS A 433 8.32 11.65 -11.88
C LYS A 433 6.95 11.78 -11.21
N LYS A 434 6.81 11.44 -9.92
CA LYS A 434 5.53 11.47 -9.18
C LYS A 434 5.57 12.39 -7.96
N GLY A 435 4.40 12.61 -7.36
CA GLY A 435 4.26 13.34 -6.08
C GLY A 435 4.44 14.86 -6.18
N LYS A 436 4.49 15.43 -7.40
CA LYS A 436 4.54 16.86 -7.68
C LYS A 436 3.73 17.21 -8.93
N VAL A 437 3.43 18.50 -9.10
CA VAL A 437 2.89 19.09 -10.34
C VAL A 437 3.93 20.05 -10.94
N GLU A 438 4.93 19.49 -11.62
CA GLU A 438 6.02 20.21 -12.27
C GLU A 438 6.18 19.73 -13.73
N PRO A 439 6.62 20.56 -14.69
CA PRO A 439 6.85 20.11 -16.07
C PRO A 439 7.82 18.91 -16.16
N GLY A 440 7.47 17.92 -16.99
CA GLY A 440 8.22 16.68 -17.18
C GLY A 440 7.85 15.52 -16.23
N PHE A 441 7.05 15.80 -15.20
CA PHE A 441 6.46 14.79 -14.30
C PHE A 441 5.27 14.08 -14.96
N ASP A 442 4.94 12.90 -14.48
CA ASP A 442 3.75 12.17 -14.91
C ASP A 442 2.49 12.96 -14.53
N ALA A 443 1.49 13.02 -15.41
CA ALA A 443 0.22 13.69 -15.14
C ALA A 443 -0.71 12.86 -14.23
N ASP A 444 -0.20 12.54 -13.05
CA ASP A 444 -0.94 12.01 -11.91
C ASP A 444 -1.41 13.18 -11.05
N LEU A 445 -2.72 13.45 -11.03
CA LEU A 445 -3.32 14.65 -10.41
C LEU A 445 -4.61 14.32 -9.66
N VAL A 446 -4.90 15.09 -8.60
CA VAL A 446 -6.18 15.09 -7.90
C VAL A 446 -6.77 16.50 -7.92
N VAL A 447 -8.07 16.58 -8.20
CA VAL A 447 -8.86 17.81 -8.09
C VAL A 447 -9.82 17.67 -6.91
N LEU A 448 -9.78 18.60 -5.96
CA LEU A 448 -10.53 18.61 -4.71
C LEU A 448 -11.62 19.69 -4.72
N ASP A 449 -12.79 19.39 -4.16
CA ASP A 449 -13.91 20.33 -3.96
C ASP A 449 -13.67 21.35 -2.81
N GLY A 450 -12.43 21.51 -2.33
CA GLY A 450 -12.04 22.49 -1.32
C GLY A 450 -10.53 22.55 -1.09
N ASP A 451 -10.06 23.53 -0.33
CA ASP A 451 -8.64 23.74 -0.02
C ASP A 451 -8.19 22.84 1.17
N PRO A 452 -7.29 21.87 0.97
CA PRO A 452 -6.81 20.96 2.01
C PRO A 452 -5.99 21.64 3.10
N LEU A 453 -5.52 22.87 2.90
CA LEU A 453 -4.83 23.68 3.92
C LEU A 453 -5.78 24.58 4.73
N SER A 454 -7.08 24.58 4.42
CA SER A 454 -8.13 25.26 5.19
C SER A 454 -8.98 24.30 6.05
N ASP A 455 -9.15 23.06 5.58
CA ASP A 455 -9.73 21.94 6.29
C ASP A 455 -9.11 20.66 5.73
N VAL A 456 -8.41 19.90 6.58
CA VAL A 456 -7.73 18.65 6.19
C VAL A 456 -8.70 17.61 5.61
N ALA A 457 -9.98 17.64 5.99
CA ALA A 457 -10.99 16.74 5.43
C ALA A 457 -11.31 17.05 3.96
N ASN A 458 -10.90 18.20 3.40
CA ASN A 458 -10.98 18.45 1.96
C ASN A 458 -10.12 17.47 1.14
N LEU A 459 -9.09 16.83 1.74
CA LEU A 459 -8.32 15.75 1.10
C LEU A 459 -9.20 14.54 0.71
N ALA A 460 -10.29 14.29 1.42
CA ALA A 460 -11.26 13.24 1.09
C ALA A 460 -12.35 13.68 0.09
N LYS A 461 -12.47 14.99 -0.19
CA LYS A 461 -13.53 15.59 -1.02
C LYS A 461 -13.09 15.69 -2.49
N VAL A 462 -12.72 14.56 -3.09
CA VAL A 462 -12.20 14.48 -4.46
C VAL A 462 -13.32 14.63 -5.50
N SER A 463 -13.07 15.42 -6.54
CA SER A 463 -13.97 15.65 -7.67
C SER A 463 -13.50 14.99 -8.97
N THR A 464 -12.19 14.81 -9.15
CA THR A 464 -11.60 14.13 -10.32
C THR A 464 -10.21 13.58 -9.94
N THR A 465 -9.92 12.37 -10.39
CA THR A 465 -8.62 11.70 -10.23
C THR A 465 -8.07 11.36 -11.60
N ILE A 466 -6.82 11.73 -11.86
CA ILE A 466 -6.14 11.60 -13.14
C ILE A 466 -4.85 10.82 -12.92
N ARG A 467 -4.55 9.83 -13.77
CA ARG A 467 -3.28 9.08 -13.75
C ARG A 467 -2.75 9.00 -15.18
N ALA A 468 -1.48 9.36 -15.36
CA ALA A 468 -0.85 9.52 -16.68
C ALA A 468 -1.75 10.28 -17.68
N GLY A 469 -2.37 11.38 -17.24
CA GLY A 469 -3.26 12.22 -18.05
C GLY A 469 -4.68 11.70 -18.26
N HIS A 470 -4.93 10.41 -18.04
CA HIS A 470 -6.26 9.81 -18.18
C HIS A 470 -7.09 9.97 -16.90
N VAL A 471 -8.34 10.41 -17.06
CA VAL A 471 -9.32 10.50 -15.96
C VAL A 471 -9.74 9.10 -15.52
N ILE A 472 -9.30 8.67 -14.34
CA ILE A 472 -9.64 7.36 -13.72
C ILE A 472 -10.74 7.45 -12.66
N TYR A 473 -11.17 8.67 -12.32
CA TYR A 473 -12.41 8.95 -11.60
C TYR A 473 -12.88 10.37 -11.91
N ARG A 474 -14.20 10.55 -12.03
CA ARG A 474 -14.86 11.84 -11.95
C ARG A 474 -16.14 11.68 -11.13
N LYS A 475 -16.36 12.63 -10.22
CA LYS A 475 -17.60 12.76 -9.45
C LYS A 475 -18.77 13.05 -10.41
N PRO A 476 -19.91 12.32 -10.29
CA PRO A 476 -21.10 12.57 -11.11
C PRO A 476 -21.67 13.98 -10.97
#